data_AF-A0A512MG14-F1
#
_entry.id   AF-A0A512MG14-F1
#
_cell.length_a   1.000
_cell.length_b   1.000
_cell.length_c   1.000
_cell.angle_alpha   90.00
_cell.angle_beta   90.00
_cell.angle_gamma   90.00
#
_symmetry.space_group_name_H-M   'P 1'
#
loop_
_entity.id
_entity.type
_entity.pdbx_description
1 polymer ?
#
loop_
_entity_poly.entity_id
_entity_poly.type
_entity_poly.pdbx_seq_one_letter_code
_entity_poly.pdbx_strand_id
1 'polypeptide(L)'
;MTLAQRLACLLLPLLLMSCAGVRPQPILSKTLTFTAADFGPAEMSAPLIGPGSQDRQVLVVHRHQSGNPAVQIFAPQAIKHLNRSVKSLPRDGTHTALRARLIRTRTLILDFYNQRRTAFQSVPPYNARNGYLSRQMLMPGIGTTL
;
A
#
# COMPACT_ATOMS: atom_id res chain seq x y z
N MET A 1 17.24 22.75 -37.55
CA MET A 1 16.40 21.79 -36.79
C MET A 1 15.12 21.57 -37.57
N THR A 2 14.84 20.33 -37.97
CA THR A 2 13.73 20.01 -38.89
C THR A 2 12.40 19.88 -38.15
N LEU A 3 11.29 20.14 -38.85
CA LEU A 3 9.93 20.15 -38.30
C LEU A 3 9.53 18.82 -37.63
N ALA A 4 10.09 17.70 -38.13
CA ALA A 4 9.92 16.35 -37.57
C ALA A 4 10.50 16.19 -36.15
N GLN A 5 11.60 16.89 -35.84
CA GLN A 5 12.24 16.87 -34.52
C GLN A 5 11.39 17.58 -33.45
N ARG A 6 10.59 18.58 -33.85
CA ARG A 6 9.69 19.31 -32.94
C ARG A 6 8.44 18.49 -32.58
N LEU A 7 7.94 17.68 -33.52
CA LEU A 7 6.78 16.80 -33.31
C LEU A 7 7.11 15.62 -32.38
N ALA A 8 8.30 15.03 -32.51
CA ALA A 8 8.75 13.93 -31.64
C ALA A 8 8.88 14.36 -30.15
N CYS A 9 9.31 15.60 -29.89
CA CYS A 9 9.41 16.12 -28.53
C CYS A 9 8.06 16.49 -27.89
N LEU A 10 7.02 16.77 -28.69
CA LEU A 10 5.67 17.07 -28.20
C LEU A 10 4.85 15.81 -27.91
N LEU A 11 5.14 14.69 -28.58
CA LEU A 11 4.45 13.40 -28.36
C LEU A 11 5.02 12.57 -27.19
N LEU A 12 6.30 12.74 -26.87
CA LEU A 12 6.95 12.03 -25.77
C LEU A 12 6.31 12.28 -24.37
N PRO A 13 5.96 13.53 -23.98
CA PRO A 13 5.33 13.76 -22.67
C PRO A 13 3.87 13.27 -22.61
N LEU A 14 3.19 13.12 -23.75
CA LEU A 14 1.81 12.59 -23.81
C LEU A 14 1.76 11.07 -23.62
N LEU A 15 2.76 10.33 -24.13
CA LEU A 15 2.85 8.88 -23.96
C LEU A 15 3.27 8.45 -22.54
N LEU A 16 4.00 9.30 -21.80
CA LEU A 16 4.43 9.02 -20.43
C LEU A 16 3.33 9.22 -19.37
N MET A 17 2.22 9.87 -19.72
CA MET A 17 1.10 10.13 -18.80
C MET A 17 0.03 9.03 -18.77
N SER A 18 0.17 7.96 -19.58
CA SER A 18 -0.83 6.89 -19.66
C SER A 18 -0.62 5.73 -18.67
N CYS A 19 0.33 5.81 -17.74
CA CYS A 19 0.41 4.92 -16.58
C CYS A 19 -0.55 5.39 -15.47
N ALA A 20 -1.81 5.64 -15.81
CA ALA A 20 -2.85 6.02 -14.88
C ALA A 20 -3.20 4.82 -13.98
N GLY A 21 -2.56 4.76 -12.82
CA GLY A 21 -2.88 3.77 -11.79
C GLY A 21 -2.27 4.03 -10.42
N VAL A 22 -1.43 5.06 -10.25
CA VAL A 22 -0.95 5.46 -8.92
C VAL A 22 -0.94 6.98 -8.87
N ARG A 23 -1.94 7.56 -8.19
CA ARG A 23 -1.90 8.97 -7.83
C ARG A 23 -0.84 9.13 -6.74
N PRO A 24 0.21 9.94 -6.93
CA PRO A 24 1.13 10.26 -5.84
C PRO A 24 0.33 11.01 -4.77
N GLN A 25 0.08 10.34 -3.64
CA GLN A 25 -0.51 11.01 -2.48
C GLN A 25 0.57 11.84 -1.78
N PRO A 26 0.23 13.02 -1.24
CA PRO A 26 1.18 13.90 -0.57
C PRO A 26 1.83 13.18 0.62
N ILE A 27 3.07 13.55 0.92
CA ILE A 27 3.91 13.05 2.05
C ILE A 27 3.18 13.13 3.42
N LEU A 28 2.07 13.88 3.51
CA LEU A 28 1.23 14.06 4.69
C LEU A 28 -0.02 13.16 4.74
N SER A 29 -0.32 12.36 3.71
CA SER A 29 -1.51 11.51 3.75
C SER A 29 -1.36 10.44 4.84
N LYS A 30 -2.30 10.43 5.79
CA LYS A 30 -2.31 9.48 6.92
C LYS A 30 -2.80 8.09 6.50
N THR A 31 -3.08 7.91 5.21
CA THR A 31 -3.72 6.74 4.62
C THR A 31 -3.17 6.50 3.22
N LEU A 32 -3.18 5.25 2.78
CA LEU A 32 -3.07 4.90 1.35
C LEU A 32 -4.43 4.44 0.85
N THR A 33 -4.72 4.72 -0.41
CA THR A 33 -5.98 4.35 -1.06
C THR A 33 -5.71 3.35 -2.17
N PHE A 34 -6.46 2.25 -2.13
CA PHE A 34 -6.42 1.16 -3.09
C PHE A 34 -7.86 0.79 -3.49
N THR A 35 -8.00 -0.08 -4.49
CA THR A 35 -9.24 -0.81 -4.75
C THR A 35 -9.15 -2.20 -4.14
N ALA A 36 -10.28 -2.89 -3.97
CA ALA A 36 -10.27 -4.27 -3.48
C ALA A 36 -9.49 -5.22 -4.44
N ALA A 37 -9.50 -4.94 -5.75
CA ALA A 37 -8.73 -5.68 -6.76
C ALA A 37 -7.21 -5.69 -6.53
N ASP A 38 -6.68 -4.67 -5.86
CA ASP A 38 -5.25 -4.55 -5.54
C ASP A 38 -4.79 -5.63 -4.53
N PHE A 39 -5.74 -6.23 -3.81
CA PHE A 39 -5.53 -7.32 -2.84
C PHE A 39 -5.80 -8.71 -3.42
N GLY A 40 -6.12 -8.78 -4.71
CA GLY A 40 -6.40 -10.02 -5.43
C GLY A 40 -7.86 -10.12 -5.86
N PRO A 41 -8.27 -11.24 -6.47
CA PRO A 41 -9.66 -11.49 -6.86
C PRO A 41 -10.63 -11.41 -5.66
N ALA A 42 -11.93 -11.38 -5.92
CA ALA A 42 -12.97 -11.30 -4.89
C ALA A 42 -12.81 -12.36 -3.78
N GLU A 43 -12.59 -13.61 -4.16
CA GLU A 43 -12.40 -14.72 -3.21
C GLU A 43 -11.15 -14.55 -2.33
N MET A 44 -10.08 -14.03 -2.93
CA MET A 44 -8.80 -13.81 -2.24
C MET A 44 -8.86 -12.59 -1.30
N SER A 45 -9.52 -11.51 -1.72
CA SER A 45 -9.58 -10.24 -1.00
C SER A 45 -10.66 -10.22 0.09
N ALA A 46 -11.72 -11.03 -0.03
CA ALA A 46 -12.85 -11.06 0.90
C ALA A 46 -12.49 -11.33 2.36
N PRO A 47 -11.54 -12.22 2.72
CA PRO A 47 -11.14 -12.41 4.12
C PRO A 47 -10.54 -11.17 4.79
N LEU A 48 -10.01 -10.22 4.00
CA LEU A 48 -9.41 -8.99 4.52
C LEU A 48 -10.39 -7.81 4.46
N ILE A 49 -11.15 -7.69 3.37
CA ILE A 49 -11.95 -6.49 3.03
C ILE A 49 -13.45 -6.71 3.22
N GLY A 50 -13.86 -7.97 3.40
CA GLY A 50 -15.25 -8.41 3.35
C GLY A 50 -15.73 -8.66 1.91
N PRO A 51 -16.88 -9.33 1.73
CA PRO A 51 -17.48 -9.51 0.41
C PRO A 51 -17.87 -8.15 -0.19
N GLY A 52 -17.79 -8.02 -1.52
CA GLY A 52 -18.22 -6.82 -2.23
C GLY A 52 -17.56 -6.62 -3.60
N SER A 53 -17.82 -5.44 -4.18
CA SER A 53 -17.25 -5.04 -5.46
C SER A 53 -15.72 -4.94 -5.41
N GLN A 54 -15.06 -5.34 -6.50
CA GLN A 54 -13.62 -5.21 -6.69
C GLN A 54 -13.14 -3.76 -6.87
N ASP A 55 -14.06 -2.86 -7.25
CA ASP A 55 -13.80 -1.42 -7.35
C ASP A 55 -13.99 -0.68 -6.02
N ARG A 56 -14.40 -1.41 -4.97
CA ARG A 56 -14.61 -0.83 -3.64
C ARG A 56 -13.31 -0.22 -3.14
N GLN A 57 -13.41 1.03 -2.67
CA GLN A 57 -12.26 1.74 -2.12
C GLN A 57 -11.84 1.12 -0.78
N VAL A 58 -10.53 0.84 -0.67
CA VAL A 58 -9.87 0.32 0.52
C VAL A 58 -8.85 1.34 0.99
N LEU A 59 -8.93 1.70 2.26
CA LEU A 59 -8.01 2.62 2.92
C LEU A 59 -7.10 1.83 3.84
N VAL A 60 -5.80 1.87 3.55
CA VAL A 60 -4.79 1.37 4.47
C VAL A 60 -4.45 2.49 5.44
N VAL A 61 -4.76 2.28 6.72
CA VAL A 61 -4.67 3.31 7.76
C VAL A 61 -3.67 2.92 8.83
N HIS A 62 -3.06 3.93 9.47
CA HIS A 62 -2.28 3.72 10.69
C HIS A 62 -3.14 3.82 11.97
N ARG A 63 -4.25 4.58 11.90
CA ARG A 63 -5.25 4.74 12.96
C ARG A 63 -6.63 4.76 12.31
N HIS A 64 -7.60 4.09 12.93
CA HIS A 64 -8.98 4.09 12.46
C HIS A 64 -9.55 5.51 12.44
N GLN A 65 -10.22 5.87 11.35
CA GLN A 65 -10.91 7.15 11.18
C GLN A 65 -12.42 6.90 11.24
N SER A 66 -13.08 7.44 12.27
CA SER A 66 -14.54 7.38 12.38
C SER A 66 -15.21 8.18 11.27
N GLY A 67 -16.31 7.65 10.71
CA GLY A 67 -17.13 8.36 9.71
C GLY A 67 -16.68 8.20 8.26
N ASN A 68 -15.66 7.38 7.98
CA ASN A 68 -15.27 7.09 6.60
C ASN A 68 -16.06 5.88 6.06
N PRO A 69 -16.78 6.00 4.93
CA PRO A 69 -17.57 4.91 4.35
C PRO A 69 -16.72 3.83 3.65
N ALA A 70 -15.44 4.10 3.40
CA ALA A 70 -14.53 3.14 2.77
C ALA A 70 -14.06 2.06 3.75
N VAL A 71 -13.67 0.89 3.23
CA VAL A 71 -13.13 -0.19 4.07
C VAL A 71 -11.77 0.23 4.60
N GLN A 72 -11.60 0.22 5.91
CA GLN A 72 -10.33 0.57 6.54
C GLN A 72 -9.62 -0.68 7.03
N ILE A 73 -8.36 -0.83 6.63
CA ILE A 73 -7.50 -1.93 7.06
C ILE A 73 -6.19 -1.39 7.62
N PHE A 74 -5.64 -2.06 8.62
CA PHE A 74 -4.35 -1.69 9.16
C PHE A 74 -3.21 -2.22 8.29
N ALA A 75 -2.15 -1.42 8.09
CA ALA A 75 -1.02 -1.82 7.26
C ALA A 75 -0.40 -3.19 7.62
N PRO A 76 -0.19 -3.55 8.90
CA PRO A 76 0.33 -4.89 9.25
C PRO A 76 -0.60 -6.04 8.83
N GLN A 77 -1.93 -5.85 8.93
CA GLN A 77 -2.91 -6.86 8.52
C GLN A 77 -2.88 -7.05 7.00
N ALA A 78 -2.83 -5.93 6.27
CA ALA A 78 -2.72 -5.91 4.82
C ALA A 78 -1.43 -6.62 4.32
N ILE A 79 -0.28 -6.32 4.92
CA ILE A 79 1.01 -6.95 4.58
C ILE A 79 0.97 -8.45 4.87
N LYS A 80 0.45 -8.85 6.04
CA LYS A 80 0.32 -10.26 6.41
C LYS A 80 -0.56 -11.02 5.42
N HIS A 81 -1.66 -10.41 4.99
CA HIS A 81 -2.54 -10.98 3.98
C HIS A 81 -1.81 -11.15 2.64
N LEU A 82 -1.18 -10.08 2.13
CA LEU A 82 -0.47 -10.11 0.85
C LEU A 82 0.69 -11.12 0.83
N ASN A 83 1.44 -11.25 1.92
CA ASN A 83 2.49 -12.28 2.05
C ASN A 83 1.91 -13.69 1.88
N ARG A 84 0.78 -13.98 2.55
CA ARG A 84 0.11 -15.27 2.44
C ARG A 84 -0.40 -15.52 1.03
N SER A 85 -1.07 -14.52 0.43
CA SER A 85 -1.63 -14.61 -0.92
C SER A 85 -0.55 -14.82 -1.99
N VAL A 86 0.58 -14.11 -1.90
CA VAL A 86 1.72 -14.30 -2.81
C VAL A 86 2.33 -15.70 -2.63
N LYS A 87 2.45 -16.18 -1.40
CA LYS A 87 3.01 -17.51 -1.10
C LYS A 87 2.10 -18.64 -1.58
N SER A 88 0.78 -18.48 -1.52
CA SER A 88 -0.19 -19.50 -1.94
C SER A 88 -0.40 -19.58 -3.45
N LEU A 89 -0.05 -18.54 -4.21
CA LEU A 89 -0.20 -18.57 -5.66
C LEU A 89 0.73 -19.60 -6.32
N PRO A 90 0.26 -20.37 -7.32
CA PRO A 90 1.13 -21.19 -8.16
C PRO A 90 2.20 -20.35 -8.88
N ARG A 91 3.36 -20.95 -9.14
CA ARG A 91 4.51 -20.27 -9.80
C ARG A 91 4.51 -20.42 -11.33
N ASP A 92 3.36 -20.71 -11.90
CA ASP A 92 3.17 -20.85 -13.33
C ASP A 92 2.96 -19.49 -14.02
N GLY A 93 3.09 -19.47 -15.35
CA GLY A 93 3.02 -18.25 -16.16
C GLY A 93 1.68 -17.53 -16.06
N THR A 94 0.59 -18.26 -15.79
CA THR A 94 -0.78 -17.76 -15.76
C THR A 94 -1.01 -16.74 -14.62
N HIS A 95 -0.34 -16.91 -13.49
CA HIS A 95 -0.50 -16.05 -12.32
C HIS A 95 0.55 -14.93 -12.21
N THR A 96 1.44 -14.80 -13.20
CA THR A 96 2.57 -13.84 -13.16
C THR A 96 2.09 -12.40 -12.96
N ALA A 97 1.07 -11.98 -13.70
CA ALA A 97 0.52 -10.63 -13.62
C ALA A 97 -0.12 -10.34 -12.26
N LEU A 98 -0.91 -11.30 -11.73
CA LEU A 98 -1.53 -11.18 -10.42
C LEU A 98 -0.46 -11.13 -9.32
N ARG A 99 0.54 -12.00 -9.38
CA ARG A 99 1.66 -12.02 -8.44
C ARG A 99 2.41 -10.69 -8.44
N ALA A 100 2.73 -10.15 -9.62
CA ALA A 100 3.38 -8.85 -9.75
C ALA A 100 2.54 -7.72 -9.12
N ARG A 101 1.22 -7.73 -9.34
CA ARG A 101 0.30 -6.77 -8.70
C ARG A 101 0.33 -6.88 -7.18
N LEU A 102 0.17 -8.08 -6.62
CA LEU A 102 0.17 -8.28 -5.17
C LEU A 102 1.50 -7.88 -4.52
N ILE A 103 2.62 -8.19 -5.17
CA ILE A 103 3.96 -7.77 -4.71
C ILE A 103 4.06 -6.24 -4.73
N ARG A 104 3.62 -5.59 -5.81
CA ARG A 104 3.61 -4.12 -5.90
C ARG A 104 2.78 -3.49 -4.79
N THR A 105 1.55 -3.97 -4.57
CA THR A 105 0.66 -3.49 -3.49
C THR A 105 1.34 -3.64 -2.12
N ARG A 106 1.95 -4.80 -1.87
CA ARG A 106 2.68 -5.07 -0.62
C ARG A 106 3.83 -4.08 -0.41
N THR A 107 4.65 -3.85 -1.44
CA THR A 107 5.80 -2.93 -1.35
C THR A 107 5.34 -1.52 -1.01
N LEU A 108 4.32 -0.99 -1.68
CA LEU A 108 3.77 0.34 -1.40
C LEU A 108 3.26 0.46 0.05
N ILE A 109 2.58 -0.57 0.56
CA ILE A 109 2.09 -0.58 1.94
C ILE A 109 3.24 -0.69 2.95
N LEU A 110 4.27 -1.49 2.64
CA LEU A 110 5.44 -1.64 3.49
C LEU A 110 6.24 -0.33 3.58
N ASP A 111 6.43 0.36 2.46
CA ASP A 111 7.10 1.66 2.42
C ASP A 111 6.33 2.69 3.24
N PHE A 112 5.00 2.75 3.08
CA PHE A 112 4.14 3.61 3.90
C PHE A 112 4.27 3.26 5.39
N TYR A 113 4.19 1.98 5.76
CA TYR A 113 4.33 1.58 7.15
C TYR A 113 5.70 1.97 7.72
N ASN A 114 6.78 1.76 6.97
CA ASN A 114 8.14 2.10 7.38
C ASN A 114 8.33 3.61 7.54
N GLN A 115 7.82 4.41 6.61
CA GLN A 115 7.85 5.88 6.73
C GLN A 115 7.14 6.35 8.02
N ARG A 116 5.96 5.78 8.32
CA ARG A 116 5.21 6.12 9.54
C ARG A 116 5.90 5.62 10.80
N ARG A 117 6.51 4.44 10.75
CA ARG A 117 7.31 3.88 11.84
C ARG A 117 8.51 4.76 12.15
N THR A 118 9.29 5.15 11.13
CA THR A 118 10.43 6.06 11.29
C THR A 118 9.98 7.40 11.88
N ALA A 119 8.89 7.99 11.37
CA ALA A 119 8.35 9.24 11.90
C ALA A 119 7.86 9.12 13.36
N PHE A 120 7.28 7.98 13.75
CA PHE A 120 6.87 7.75 15.14
C PHE A 120 8.06 7.58 16.10
N GLN A 121 9.14 6.97 15.60
CA GLN A 121 10.38 6.72 16.33
C GLN A 121 11.30 7.94 16.40
N SER A 122 11.24 8.87 15.44
CA SER A 122 12.05 10.08 15.41
C SER A 122 11.60 11.15 16.42
N VAL A 123 10.42 10.99 17.02
CA VAL A 123 9.96 11.86 18.11
C VAL A 123 10.61 11.39 19.40
N PRO A 124 11.27 12.28 20.17
CA PRO A 124 11.93 11.92 21.43
C PRO A 124 10.99 11.15 22.36
N PRO A 125 11.49 10.15 23.12
CA PRO A 125 10.68 9.44 24.10
C PRO A 125 10.03 10.44 25.05
N TYR A 126 8.73 10.27 25.30
CA TYR A 126 8.01 11.09 26.26
C TYR A 126 8.55 10.73 27.65
N ASN A 127 9.16 11.68 28.35
CA ASN A 127 9.54 11.54 29.76
C ASN A 127 8.28 11.49 30.62
N ALA A 128 7.59 10.35 30.64
CA ALA A 128 6.63 10.06 31.69
C ALA A 128 7.43 9.77 32.97
N ARG A 129 7.02 10.40 34.07
CA ARG A 129 7.70 10.47 35.39
C ARG A 129 8.20 9.14 35.97
N ASN A 130 7.79 7.98 35.45
CA ASN A 130 8.05 6.65 36.01
C ASN A 130 8.58 5.58 35.01
N GLY A 131 9.16 5.94 33.86
CA GLY A 131 9.95 4.96 33.09
C GLY A 131 9.94 5.13 31.58
N TYR A 132 11.08 4.76 30.97
CA TYR A 132 11.27 4.71 29.53
C TYR A 132 10.56 3.49 28.95
N LEU A 133 9.30 3.64 28.54
CA LEU A 133 8.71 2.68 27.60
C LEU A 133 9.30 2.98 26.22
N SER A 134 10.16 2.10 25.72
CA SER A 134 10.65 2.21 24.35
C SER A 134 9.44 2.16 23.40
N ARG A 135 9.22 3.22 22.63
CA ARG A 135 8.09 3.33 21.67
C ARG A 135 8.04 2.18 20.66
N GLN A 136 9.15 1.45 20.50
CA GLN A 136 9.22 0.21 19.73
C GLN A 136 8.22 -0.85 20.21
N MET A 137 7.92 -0.92 21.51
CA MET A 137 6.92 -1.83 22.07
C MET A 137 5.48 -1.43 21.75
N LEU A 138 5.25 -0.18 21.34
CA LEU A 138 3.92 0.37 21.02
C LEU A 138 3.53 0.18 19.54
N MET A 139 4.45 -0.28 18.69
CA MET A 139 4.15 -0.58 17.29
C MET A 139 4.14 -2.09 17.05
N PRO A 140 3.07 -2.66 16.46
CA PRO A 140 3.04 -4.08 16.13
C PRO A 140 4.15 -4.42 15.14
N GLY A 141 4.97 -5.42 15.45
CA GLY A 141 6.03 -5.92 14.58
C GLY A 141 5.45 -6.50 13.29
N ILE A 142 6.10 -6.22 12.16
CA ILE A 142 5.79 -6.85 10.88
C ILE A 142 6.86 -7.91 10.62
N GLY A 143 6.46 -9.18 10.56
CA GLY A 143 7.36 -10.25 10.14
C GLY A 143 7.88 -9.98 8.74
N THR A 144 9.20 -9.92 8.58
CA THR A 144 9.89 -9.64 7.31
C THR A 144 10.01 -10.85 6.40
N THR A 145 9.43 -11.99 6.76
CA THR A 145 9.63 -13.25 6.04
C THR A 145 8.85 -13.27 4.72
N LEU A 146 9.61 -13.37 3.62
CA LEU A 146 9.17 -13.74 2.28
C LEU A 146 8.87 -15.25 2.21
#